data_AF-A0AA88HQC0-F1
#
_entry.id   AF-A0AA88HQC0-F1
#
_cell.length_a   1.000
_cell.length_b   1.000
_cell.length_c   1.000
_cell.angle_alpha   90.00
_cell.angle_beta   90.00
_cell.angle_gamma   90.00
#
_symmetry.space_group_name_H-M   'P 1'
#
loop_
_entity.id
_entity.type
_entity.pdbx_description
1 polymer ?
#
loop_
_entity_poly.entity_id
_entity_poly.type
_entity_poly.pdbx_seq_one_letter_code
_entity_poly.pdbx_strand_id
1 'polypeptide(L)'
;MISSLVEETNRYALQQKSLELKYTCKEIEQFLGILLLMGIVKLPHMSMYWETATRYPPVADTMVRYRFKNIRQFFQVNDSSKAVRKGNAGYDPLFKVRPLVVK
;
A
#
# COMPACT_ATOMS: atom_id res chain seq x y z
N MET A 1 10.08 -7.96 6.73
CA MET A 1 8.79 -7.22 6.73
C MET A 1 8.61 -6.40 5.46
N ILE A 2 9.43 -5.39 5.15
CA ILE A 2 9.26 -4.60 3.90
C ILE A 2 9.33 -5.49 2.65
N SER A 3 10.27 -6.42 2.60
CA SER A 3 10.40 -7.38 1.49
C SER A 3 9.13 -8.20 1.24
N SER A 4 8.45 -8.67 2.29
CA SER A 4 7.19 -9.40 2.14
C SER A 4 6.06 -8.50 1.66
N LEU A 5 6.01 -7.22 2.09
CA LEU A 5 5.03 -6.26 1.54
C LEU A 5 5.24 -6.02 0.04
N VAL A 6 6.50 -5.89 -0.39
CA VAL A 6 6.87 -5.74 -1.80
C VAL A 6 6.42 -6.96 -2.61
N GLU A 7 6.71 -8.16 -2.10
CA GLU A 7 6.35 -9.41 -2.76
C GLU A 7 4.83 -9.54 -2.93
N GLU A 8 4.08 -9.38 -1.85
CA GLU A 8 2.62 -9.55 -1.86
C GLU A 8 1.93 -8.45 -2.68
N THR A 9 2.41 -7.21 -2.62
CA THR A 9 1.88 -6.09 -3.42
C THR A 9 2.10 -6.34 -4.92
N ASN A 10 3.29 -6.79 -5.32
CA ASN A 10 3.58 -7.13 -6.72
C ASN A 10 2.78 -8.35 -7.19
N ARG A 11 2.69 -9.40 -6.35
CA ARG A 11 1.89 -10.60 -6.65
C ARG A 11 0.43 -10.25 -6.92
N TYR A 12 -0.15 -9.38 -6.08
CA TYR A 12 -1.53 -8.94 -6.24
C TYR A 12 -1.75 -8.07 -7.48
N ALA A 13 -0.83 -7.15 -7.78
CA ALA A 13 -0.89 -6.34 -9.00
C ALA A 13 -0.88 -7.20 -10.28
N LEU A 14 -0.02 -8.23 -10.30
CA LEU A 14 0.04 -9.19 -11.41
C LEU A 14 -1.26 -9.97 -11.55
N GLN A 15 -1.83 -10.46 -10.44
CA GLN A 15 -3.08 -11.23 -10.45
C GLN A 15 -4.30 -10.43 -10.89
N GLN A 16 -4.41 -9.15 -10.49
CA GLN A 16 -5.62 -8.35 -10.73
C GLN A 16 -5.64 -7.67 -12.09
N LYS A 17 -4.48 -7.26 -12.61
CA LYS A 17 -4.41 -6.44 -13.83
C LYS A 17 -3.36 -6.90 -14.84
N SER A 18 -2.69 -8.02 -14.60
CA SER A 18 -1.56 -8.47 -15.43
C SER A 18 -0.48 -7.40 -15.57
N LEU A 19 -0.29 -6.56 -14.54
CA LEU A 19 0.69 -5.47 -14.53
C LEU A 19 1.92 -5.89 -13.73
N GLU A 20 3.08 -5.92 -14.38
CA GLU A 20 4.37 -6.04 -13.70
C GLU A 20 4.84 -4.66 -13.18
N LEU A 21 4.24 -4.19 -12.09
CA LEU A 21 4.53 -2.85 -11.56
C LEU A 21 5.90 -2.74 -10.88
N LYS A 22 6.55 -3.87 -10.60
CA LYS A 22 7.94 -4.01 -10.10
C LYS A 22 8.25 -3.02 -8.97
N TYR A 23 7.36 -2.95 -7.99
CA TYR A 23 7.57 -2.12 -6.81
C TYR A 23 8.83 -2.56 -6.06
N THR A 24 9.58 -1.60 -5.53
CA THR A 24 10.81 -1.86 -4.76
C THR A 24 10.61 -1.63 -3.26
N CYS A 25 11.52 -2.13 -2.43
CA CYS A 25 11.52 -1.84 -0.98
C CYS A 25 11.52 -0.33 -0.70
N LYS A 26 12.35 0.42 -1.44
CA LYS A 26 12.44 1.88 -1.33
C LYS A 26 11.09 2.56 -1.60
N GLU A 27 10.37 2.13 -2.64
CA GLU A 27 9.05 2.71 -2.95
C GLU A 27 8.02 2.39 -1.87
N ILE A 28 8.02 1.18 -1.32
CA ILE A 28 7.12 0.83 -0.22
C ILE A 28 7.46 1.61 1.06
N GLU A 29 8.75 1.80 1.37
CA GLU A 29 9.19 2.65 2.49
C GLU A 29 8.75 4.11 2.31
N GLN A 30 8.95 4.68 1.12
CA GLN A 30 8.48 6.02 0.79
C GLN A 30 6.96 6.14 0.90
N PHE A 31 6.22 5.15 0.41
CA PHE A 31 4.76 5.10 0.52
C PHE A 31 4.30 5.10 1.98
N LEU A 32 4.91 4.27 2.83
CA LEU A 32 4.61 4.22 4.26
C LEU A 32 4.98 5.53 4.97
N GLY A 33 6.14 6.11 4.66
CA GLY A 33 6.56 7.41 5.18
C GLY A 33 5.60 8.54 4.80
N ILE A 34 5.12 8.55 3.56
CA ILE A 34 4.08 9.47 3.11
C ILE A 34 2.80 9.28 3.91
N LEU A 35 2.31 8.04 4.12
CA LEU A 35 1.11 7.79 4.92
C LEU A 35 1.23 8.30 6.36
N LEU A 36 2.39 8.08 7.00
CA LEU A 36 2.67 8.59 8.34
C LEU A 36 2.63 10.13 8.36
N LEU A 37 3.27 10.78 7.39
CA LEU A 37 3.31 12.23 7.30
C LEU A 37 1.93 12.84 7.03
N MET A 38 1.11 12.21 6.19
CA MET A 38 -0.30 12.61 5.99
C MET A 38 -1.16 12.47 7.24
N GLY A 39 -0.76 11.58 8.17
CA GLY A 39 -1.40 11.47 9.48
C GLY A 39 -1.10 12.65 10.41
N ILE A 40 0.08 13.26 10.25
CA ILE A 40 0.55 14.42 11.03
C ILE A 40 0.03 15.72 10.39
N VAL A 41 0.31 15.93 9.11
CA VAL A 41 -0.06 17.13 8.35
C VAL A 41 -1.28 16.80 7.50
N LYS A 42 -2.48 16.92 8.07
CA LYS A 42 -3.72 16.52 7.40
C LYS A 42 -4.23 17.59 6.44
N LEU A 43 -4.38 17.23 5.17
CA LEU A 43 -5.16 17.98 4.19
C LEU A 43 -6.56 17.36 3.99
N PRO A 44 -7.58 18.15 3.58
CA PRO A 44 -8.95 17.65 3.38
C PRO A 44 -9.06 16.48 2.39
N HIS A 45 -8.16 16.42 1.40
CA HIS A 45 -8.17 15.37 0.40
C HIS A 45 -6.74 14.89 0.09
N MET A 46 -6.53 13.58 -0.03
CA MET A 46 -5.19 13.02 -0.34
C MET A 46 -4.60 13.56 -1.63
N SER A 47 -5.42 13.98 -2.61
CA SER A 47 -4.92 14.57 -3.84
C SER A 47 -4.20 15.90 -3.63
N MET A 48 -4.60 16.66 -2.60
CA MET A 48 -4.17 18.04 -2.38
C MET A 48 -2.67 18.15 -2.11
N TYR A 49 -2.03 17.12 -1.55
CA TYR A 49 -0.58 17.12 -1.34
C TYR A 49 0.23 17.32 -2.64
N TRP A 50 -0.36 17.00 -3.80
CA TRP A 50 0.27 17.16 -5.11
C TRP A 50 -0.31 18.30 -5.96
N GLU A 51 -1.41 18.95 -5.54
CA GLU A 51 -2.03 20.05 -6.29
C GLU A 51 -1.25 21.35 -6.11
N THR A 52 -1.16 22.20 -7.14
CA THR A 52 -0.29 23.39 -7.14
C THR A 52 -0.50 24.32 -5.94
N ALA A 53 -1.76 24.64 -5.60
CA ALA A 53 -2.09 25.57 -4.52
C ALA A 53 -1.85 25.01 -3.11
N THR A 54 -1.82 23.69 -2.97
CA THR A 54 -1.78 22.99 -1.67
C THR A 54 -0.61 22.01 -1.60
N ARG A 55 0.35 22.16 -2.52
CA ARG A 55 1.47 21.24 -2.70
C ARG A 55 2.23 21.16 -1.39
N TYR A 56 2.50 19.93 -0.96
CA TYR A 56 3.32 19.68 0.21
C TYR A 56 4.61 18.97 -0.23
N PRO A 57 5.74 19.70 -0.34
CA PRO A 57 6.98 19.19 -0.93
C PRO A 57 7.45 17.84 -0.36
N PRO A 58 7.43 17.60 0.97
CA PRO A 58 7.85 16.31 1.53
C PRO A 58 7.07 15.10 1.01
N VAL A 59 5.82 15.29 0.57
CA VAL A 59 5.02 14.22 -0.06
C VAL A 59 5.22 14.24 -1.58
N ALA A 60 5.10 15.41 -2.19
CA ALA A 60 5.01 15.56 -3.63
C ALA A 60 6.33 15.32 -4.36
N ASP A 61 7.46 15.58 -3.70
CA ASP A 61 8.81 15.37 -4.25
C ASP A 61 9.33 13.95 -3.94
N THR A 62 8.83 13.32 -2.88
CA THR A 62 9.19 11.94 -2.51
C THR A 62 8.62 10.90 -3.48
N MET A 63 7.38 11.08 -3.92
CA MET A 63 6.73 10.16 -4.86
C MET A 63 5.67 10.88 -5.68
N VAL A 64 5.65 10.63 -7.00
CA VAL A 64 4.62 11.20 -7.88
C VAL A 64 3.23 10.63 -7.57
N ARG A 65 2.19 11.47 -7.69
CA ARG A 65 0.80 11.13 -7.33
C ARG A 65 0.30 9.82 -7.95
N TYR A 66 0.60 9.58 -9.22
CA TYR A 66 0.17 8.38 -9.92
C TYR A 66 0.80 7.11 -9.31
N ARG A 67 2.09 7.16 -8.97
CA ARG A 67 2.79 6.03 -8.36
C ARG A 67 2.27 5.73 -6.96
N PHE A 68 2.03 6.77 -6.15
CA PHE A 68 1.39 6.63 -4.84
C PHE A 68 0.00 5.98 -4.95
N LYS A 69 -0.84 6.47 -5.88
CA LYS A 69 -2.17 5.89 -6.12
C LYS A 69 -2.11 4.43 -6.53
N ASN A 70 -1.16 4.06 -7.41
CA ASN A 70 -0.96 2.68 -7.82
C ASN A 70 -0.57 1.78 -6.65
N ILE A 71 0.45 2.16 -5.86
CA ILE A 71 0.84 1.38 -4.68
C ILE A 71 -0.35 1.23 -3.73
N ARG A 72 -1.05 2.33 -3.43
CA ARG A 72 -2.25 2.30 -2.57
C ARG A 72 -3.33 1.35 -3.08
N GLN A 73 -3.53 1.26 -4.39
CA GLN A 73 -4.55 0.38 -4.99
C GLN A 73 -4.19 -1.10 -4.83
N PHE A 74 -2.91 -1.46 -4.90
CA PHE A 74 -2.47 -2.86 -4.91
C PHE A 74 -1.81 -3.31 -3.62
N PHE A 75 -1.63 -2.42 -2.65
CA PHE A 75 -0.94 -2.71 -1.40
C PHE A 75 -1.54 -3.94 -0.70
N GLN A 76 -0.73 -4.98 -0.54
CA GLN A 76 -1.08 -6.18 0.20
C GLN A 76 -0.02 -6.50 1.25
N VAL A 77 -0.52 -7.02 2.37
CA VAL A 77 0.29 -7.41 3.52
C VAL A 77 0.40 -8.94 3.62
N ASN A 78 -0.52 -9.66 2.98
CA ASN A 78 -0.58 -11.11 2.95
C ASN A 78 -1.07 -11.59 1.58
N ASP A 79 -0.82 -12.86 1.29
CA ASP A 79 -1.25 -13.53 0.07
C ASP A 79 -2.76 -13.65 0.01
N SER A 80 -3.40 -12.72 -0.69
CA SER A 80 -4.85 -12.65 -0.81
C SER A 80 -5.47 -13.89 -1.46
N SER A 81 -4.71 -14.71 -2.19
CA SER A 81 -5.20 -15.95 -2.80
C SER A 81 -5.48 -17.06 -1.77
N LYS A 82 -4.88 -16.97 -0.58
CA LYS A 82 -5.04 -17.93 0.52
C LYS A 82 -6.15 -17.55 1.50
N ALA A 83 -6.87 -16.45 1.25
CA ALA A 83 -7.94 -15.99 2.13
C ALA A 83 -9.14 -16.96 2.10
N VAL A 84 -9.45 -17.57 3.24
CA VAL A 84 -10.63 -18.45 3.40
C VAL A 84 -11.90 -17.58 3.50
N ARG A 85 -13.00 -18.04 2.87
CA ARG A 85 -14.30 -17.34 2.92
C ARG A 85 -14.95 -17.47 4.31
N LYS A 86 -15.67 -16.43 4.71
CA LYS A 86 -16.46 -16.43 5.95
C LYS A 86 -17.48 -17.58 5.93
N GLY A 87 -17.54 -18.34 7.02
CA GLY A 87 -18.40 -19.52 7.16
C GLY A 87 -17.71 -20.86 6.87
N ASN A 88 -16.51 -20.84 6.28
CA ASN A 88 -15.71 -22.05 6.06
C ASN A 88 -14.74 -22.29 7.24
N ALA A 89 -14.40 -23.57 7.47
CA ALA A 89 -13.38 -23.94 8.44
C ALA A 89 -12.03 -23.27 8.12
N GLY A 90 -11.37 -22.71 9.14
CA GLY A 90 -10.13 -21.95 8.97
C GLY A 90 -10.32 -20.49 8.55
N TYR A 91 -11.55 -19.95 8.55
CA TYR A 91 -11.78 -18.52 8.35
C TYR A 91 -11.07 -17.68 9.42
N ASP A 92 -10.23 -16.75 8.96
CA ASP A 92 -9.55 -15.78 9.81
C ASP A 92 -10.02 -14.35 9.49
N PRO A 93 -10.76 -13.67 10.39
CA PRO A 93 -11.17 -12.28 10.21
C PRO A 93 -10.02 -11.29 9.98
N LEU A 94 -8.83 -11.59 10.50
CA LEU A 94 -7.63 -10.75 10.38
C LEU A 94 -6.67 -11.21 9.29
N PHE A 95 -7.07 -12.19 8.46
CA PHE A 95 -6.20 -12.84 7.46
C PHE A 95 -5.32 -11.84 6.68
N LYS A 96 -5.92 -10.74 6.18
CA LYS A 96 -5.23 -9.75 5.35
C LYS A 96 -4.09 -9.03 6.06
N VAL A 97 -4.16 -8.87 7.38
CA VAL A 97 -3.16 -8.17 8.19
C VAL A 97 -2.42 -9.11 9.16
N ARG A 98 -2.73 -10.41 9.11
CA ARG A 98 -2.20 -11.43 10.01
C ARG A 98 -0.67 -11.36 10.15
N PRO A 99 0.12 -11.19 9.07
CA PRO A 99 1.58 -11.10 9.18
C PRO A 99 2.12 -9.93 10.02
N LEU A 100 1.31 -8.91 10.34
CA LEU A 100 1.73 -7.76 11.15
C LEU A 100 1.35 -7.89 12.63
N VAL A 101 0.43 -8.79 12.96
CA VAL A 101 -0.12 -8.93 14.32
C VAL A 101 0.44 -10.12 15.09
N VAL A 102 1.17 -11.02 14.41
CA VAL A 102 1.85 -12.16 15.05
C VAL A 102 3.31 -11.78 15.21
N LYS A 103 3.81 -11.80 16.46
CA LYS A 103 5.24 -11.63 16.78
C LYS A 103 5.96 -12.97 16.76
#